data_AF-A0A9J7KIQ8-F1
#
_entry.id   AF-A0A9J7KIQ8-F1
#
_cell.length_a   1.000
_cell.length_b   1.000
_cell.length_c   1.000
_cell.angle_alpha   90.00
_cell.angle_beta   90.00
_cell.angle_gamma   90.00
#
_symmetry.space_group_name_H-M   'P 1'
#
loop_
_entity.id
_entity.type
_entity.pdbx_description
1 polymer ?
#
loop_
_entity_poly.entity_id
_entity_poly.type
_entity_poly.pdbx_seq_one_letter_code
_entity_poly.pdbx_strand_id
1 'polypeptide(L)'
;MERAHRNGRFQPDARPRAIVVKLLRFKDKETILQRARYLKGSHIFINEDFSEAVRQKREELIPEMKAARERGNVAYLRYDRLIVHPPRPTTRSTTQRHSNNEGKETGRRRQDTRSTRATLGASTSDS
;
A
#
# COMPACT_ATOMS: atom_id res chain seq x y z
N MET A 1 -17.09 11.99 -18.93
CA MET A 1 -17.44 12.47 -17.58
C MET A 1 -18.51 13.53 -17.74
N GLU A 2 -19.58 13.52 -16.94
CA GLU A 2 -20.73 14.40 -17.17
C GLU A 2 -20.60 15.72 -16.41
N ARG A 3 -20.13 15.68 -15.15
CA ARG A 3 -19.99 16.88 -14.31
C ARG A 3 -18.89 16.69 -13.26
N ALA A 4 -18.13 17.75 -12.97
CA ALA A 4 -17.37 17.90 -11.72
C ALA A 4 -17.62 19.26 -11.13
N HIS A 5 -17.69 19.31 -9.80
CA HIS A 5 -17.69 20.56 -9.07
C HIS A 5 -17.14 20.33 -7.66
N ARG A 6 -16.67 21.41 -7.02
CA ARG A 6 -16.31 21.40 -5.60
C ARG A 6 -17.57 21.59 -4.77
N ASN A 7 -17.72 20.78 -3.72
CA ASN A 7 -18.82 20.90 -2.78
C ASN A 7 -18.47 21.89 -1.64
N GLY A 8 -19.44 22.70 -1.20
CA GLY A 8 -19.30 23.66 -0.10
C GLY A 8 -18.64 25.00 -0.47
N ARG A 9 -18.57 25.90 0.52
CA ARG A 9 -17.97 27.24 0.39
C ARG A 9 -16.46 27.19 0.62
N PHE A 10 -15.72 28.04 -0.09
CA PHE A 10 -14.28 28.15 0.11
C PHE A 10 -13.98 28.82 1.47
N GLN A 11 -13.01 28.26 2.19
CA GLN A 11 -12.50 28.79 3.44
C GLN A 11 -10.96 28.70 3.38
N PRO A 12 -10.23 29.83 3.54
CA PRO A 12 -8.77 29.87 3.34
C PRO A 12 -7.98 28.88 4.20
N ASP A 13 -8.35 28.75 5.49
CA ASP A 13 -7.63 27.93 6.47
C ASP A 13 -8.26 26.54 6.68
N ALA A 14 -9.23 26.16 5.85
CA ALA A 14 -9.91 24.88 5.96
C ALA A 14 -9.32 23.80 5.05
N ARG A 15 -9.71 22.55 5.30
CA ARG A 15 -9.36 21.43 4.42
C ARG A 15 -9.85 21.70 2.99
N PRO A 16 -9.08 21.28 1.96
CA PRO A 16 -9.52 21.41 0.58
C PRO A 16 -10.92 20.82 0.35
N ARG A 17 -11.78 21.58 -0.35
CA ARG A 17 -13.15 21.15 -0.65
C ARG A 17 -13.17 19.85 -1.46
N ALA A 18 -14.02 18.92 -1.03
CA ALA A 18 -14.28 17.68 -1.76
C ALA A 18 -14.81 17.98 -3.17
N ILE A 19 -14.38 17.17 -4.14
CA ILE A 19 -14.85 17.24 -5.52
C ILE A 19 -15.89 16.14 -5.72
N VAL A 20 -17.10 16.53 -6.14
CA VAL A 20 -18.17 15.58 -6.50
C VAL A 20 -18.15 15.42 -8.01
N VAL A 21 -18.00 14.16 -8.44
CA VAL A 21 -17.91 13.79 -9.86
C VAL A 21 -19.10 12.94 -10.25
N LYS A 22 -19.85 13.39 -11.27
CA LYS A 22 -20.86 12.57 -11.96
C LYS A 22 -20.21 11.95 -13.19
N LEU A 23 -20.05 10.62 -13.14
CA LEU A 23 -19.52 9.83 -14.24
C LEU A 23 -20.64 9.45 -15.21
N LEU A 24 -20.27 9.33 -16.49
CA LEU A 24 -21.23 8.95 -17.55
C LEU A 24 -21.60 7.46 -17.47
N ARG A 25 -20.62 6.61 -17.11
CA ARG A 25 -20.78 5.15 -17.06
C ARG A 25 -20.54 4.63 -15.65
N PHE A 26 -21.40 3.72 -15.21
CA PHE A 26 -21.26 3.06 -13.92
C PHE A 26 -20.00 2.18 -13.84
N LYS A 27 -19.63 1.48 -14.93
CA LYS A 27 -18.41 0.66 -14.98
C LYS A 27 -17.13 1.46 -14.70
N ASP A 28 -17.09 2.71 -15.15
CA ASP A 28 -15.95 3.60 -14.91
C ASP A 28 -15.86 3.94 -13.42
N LYS A 29 -17.00 4.20 -12.76
CA LYS A 29 -17.09 4.41 -11.31
C LYS A 29 -16.53 3.22 -10.54
N GLU A 30 -16.97 2.01 -10.86
CA GLU A 30 -16.51 0.79 -10.19
C GLU A 30 -15.00 0.58 -10.37
N THR A 31 -14.48 0.77 -11.59
CA THR A 31 -13.05 0.65 -11.88
C THR A 31 -12.23 1.64 -11.07
N ILE A 32 -12.67 2.90 -10.99
CA ILE A 32 -12.01 3.95 -10.22
C ILE A 32 -11.98 3.57 -8.73
N LEU A 33 -13.12 3.15 -8.15
CA LEU A 33 -13.20 2.78 -6.74
C LEU A 33 -12.35 1.54 -6.42
N GLN A 34 -12.32 0.55 -7.32
CA GLN A 34 -11.47 -0.62 -7.15
C GLN A 34 -9.98 -0.24 -7.11
N ARG A 35 -9.56 0.69 -7.97
CA ARG A 35 -8.18 1.19 -8.07
C ARG A 35 -7.82 2.23 -7.01
N ALA A 36 -8.79 2.85 -6.33
CA ALA A 36 -8.55 3.83 -5.27
C ALA A 36 -7.62 3.30 -4.16
N ARG A 37 -7.59 1.98 -3.93
CA ARG A 37 -6.67 1.33 -2.98
C ARG A 37 -5.19 1.58 -3.27
N TYR A 38 -4.82 1.91 -4.51
CA TYR A 38 -3.44 2.21 -4.91
C TYR A 38 -3.02 3.64 -4.56
N LEU A 39 -3.97 4.50 -4.18
CA LEU A 39 -3.70 5.86 -3.69
C LEU A 39 -3.30 5.89 -2.21
N LYS A 40 -3.16 4.73 -1.56
CA LYS A 40 -2.65 4.64 -0.19
C LYS A 40 -1.25 5.26 -0.11
N GLY A 41 -1.03 6.10 0.89
CA GLY A 41 0.21 6.88 1.04
C GLY A 41 0.17 8.23 0.32
N SER A 42 -0.82 8.47 -0.54
CA SER A 42 -1.14 9.82 -0.99
C SER A 42 -2.10 10.51 -0.01
N HIS A 43 -2.24 11.83 -0.14
CA HIS A 43 -3.25 12.62 0.57
C HIS A 43 -4.58 12.72 -0.20
N ILE A 44 -4.84 11.79 -1.12
CA ILE A 44 -6.04 11.77 -1.96
C ILE A 44 -6.90 10.58 -1.57
N PHE A 45 -8.19 10.85 -1.34
CA PHE A 45 -9.18 9.84 -0.95
C PHE A 45 -10.34 9.85 -1.94
N ILE A 46 -10.73 8.67 -2.41
CA ILE A 46 -11.86 8.49 -3.32
C ILE A 46 -12.84 7.54 -2.64
N ASN A 47 -14.05 8.04 -2.37
CA ASN A 47 -15.13 7.31 -1.73
C ASN A 47 -16.42 7.45 -2.54
N GLU A 48 -17.39 6.56 -2.28
CA GLU A 48 -18.73 6.71 -2.82
C GLU A 48 -19.49 7.87 -2.16
N ASP A 49 -20.31 8.56 -2.95
CA ASP A 49 -21.25 9.56 -2.48
C ASP A 49 -22.57 8.86 -2.11
N PHE A 50 -22.82 8.74 -0.80
CA PHE A 50 -24.00 8.08 -0.24
C PHE A 50 -25.03 9.10 0.22
N SER A 51 -26.32 8.73 0.18
CA SER A 51 -27.37 9.54 0.79
C SER A 51 -27.17 9.68 2.30
N GLU A 52 -27.72 10.74 2.89
CA GLU A 52 -27.60 11.01 4.33
C GLU A 52 -28.05 9.83 5.18
N ALA A 53 -29.17 9.18 4.83
CA ALA A 53 -29.65 7.99 5.54
C ALA A 53 -28.63 6.83 5.56
N VAL A 54 -27.91 6.62 4.46
CA VAL A 54 -26.88 5.58 4.37
C VAL A 54 -25.63 5.99 5.15
N ARG A 55 -25.26 7.28 5.11
CA ARG A 55 -24.12 7.80 5.89
C ARG A 55 -24.35 7.63 7.38
N GLN A 56 -25.53 7.97 7.88
CA GLN A 56 -25.87 7.82 9.30
C GLN A 56 -25.80 6.36 9.75
N LYS A 57 -26.43 5.44 9.02
CA LYS A 57 -26.30 3.99 9.30
C LYS A 57 -24.85 3.52 9.29
N ARG A 58 -24.03 4.03 8.37
CA ARG A 58 -22.60 3.67 8.33
C ARG A 58 -21.86 4.20 9.55
N GLU A 59 -22.15 5.42 10.00
CA GLU A 59 -21.58 5.99 11.22
C GLU A 59 -21.88 5.13 12.45
N GLU A 60 -23.11 4.62 12.56
CA GLU A 60 -23.53 3.69 13.61
C GLU A 60 -22.80 2.33 13.55
N LEU A 61 -22.55 1.80 12.34
CA LEU A 61 -21.90 0.51 12.15
C LEU A 61 -20.37 0.55 12.21
N ILE A 62 -19.74 1.73 12.08
CA ILE A 62 -18.27 1.88 12.10
C ILE A 62 -17.66 1.37 13.42
N PRO A 63 -18.19 1.70 14.62
CA PRO A 63 -17.67 1.18 15.88
C PRO A 63 -17.69 -0.35 15.94
N GLU A 64 -18.80 -0.98 15.55
CA GLU A 64 -18.92 -2.44 15.53
C GLU A 64 -17.95 -3.08 14.54
N MET A 65 -17.79 -2.49 13.35
CA MET A 65 -16.80 -2.92 12.37
C MET A 65 -15.38 -2.86 12.92
N LYS A 66 -15.02 -1.79 13.65
CA LYS A 66 -13.69 -1.66 14.28
C LYS A 66 -13.49 -2.73 15.35
N ALA A 67 -14.46 -2.93 16.23
CA ALA A 67 -14.41 -3.96 17.26
C ALA A 67 -14.28 -5.37 16.65
N ALA A 68 -14.96 -5.66 15.53
CA ALA A 68 -14.81 -6.93 14.82
C ALA A 68 -13.39 -7.13 14.25
N ARG A 69 -12.77 -6.06 13.73
CA ARG A 69 -11.37 -6.10 13.27
C ARG A 69 -10.39 -6.32 14.41
N GLU A 70 -10.62 -5.69 15.56
CA GLU A 70 -9.80 -5.86 16.76
C GLU A 70 -9.84 -7.29 17.30
N ARG A 71 -10.98 -7.98 17.16
CA ARG A 71 -11.11 -9.43 17.45
C ARG A 71 -10.41 -10.34 16.44
N GLY A 72 -9.76 -9.79 15.41
CA GLY A 72 -9.09 -10.56 14.36
C GLY A 72 -9.99 -11.01 13.21
N ASN A 73 -11.28 -10.64 13.20
CA ASN A 73 -12.16 -10.95 12.08
C ASN A 73 -11.90 -10.00 10.89
N VAL A 74 -12.21 -10.47 9.68
CA VAL A 74 -12.19 -9.63 8.49
C VAL A 74 -13.54 -8.94 8.35
N ALA A 75 -13.62 -7.67 8.77
CA ALA A 75 -14.86 -6.89 8.72
C ALA A 75 -14.80 -5.68 7.78
N TYR A 76 -15.86 -5.43 7.01
CA TYR A 76 -16.00 -4.27 6.13
C TYR A 76 -17.47 -3.88 5.92
N LEU A 77 -17.71 -2.60 5.60
CA LEU A 77 -19.03 -2.09 5.27
C LEU A 77 -19.29 -2.17 3.76
N ARG A 78 -20.43 -2.74 3.37
CA ARG A 78 -20.94 -2.71 2.00
C ARG A 78 -22.28 -1.98 2.01
N TYR A 79 -22.32 -0.81 1.36
CA TYR A 79 -23.48 0.08 1.41
C TYR A 79 -23.90 0.39 2.86
N ASP A 80 -25.08 -0.03 3.30
CA ASP A 80 -25.62 0.16 4.64
C ASP A 80 -25.53 -1.07 5.56
N ARG A 81 -24.66 -2.04 5.22
CA ARG A 81 -24.53 -3.30 5.96
C ARG A 81 -23.09 -3.58 6.37
N LEU A 82 -22.92 -4.13 7.56
CA LEU A 82 -21.67 -4.70 8.06
C LEU A 82 -21.55 -6.16 7.63
N ILE A 83 -20.41 -6.50 7.03
CA ILE A 83 -20.05 -7.86 6.64
C ILE A 83 -18.85 -8.29 7.47
N VAL A 84 -18.97 -9.39 8.20
CA VAL A 84 -17.93 -9.96 9.05
C VAL A 84 -17.63 -11.39 8.60
N HIS A 85 -16.37 -11.67 8.30
CA HIS A 85 -15.86 -13.00 8.01
C HIS A 85 -14.90 -13.44 9.11
N PRO A 86 -14.89 -14.73 9.48
CA PRO A 86 -13.90 -15.25 10.41
C PRO A 86 -12.48 -15.06 9.86
N PRO A 87 -11.45 -15.03 10.72
CA PRO A 87 -10.07 -15.01 10.27
C PRO A 87 -9.81 -16.21 9.35
N ARG A 88 -9.12 -15.97 8.24
CA ARG A 88 -8.73 -17.05 7.33
C ARG A 88 -7.77 -17.98 8.09
N PRO A 89 -8.03 -19.30 8.13
CA PRO A 89 -7.11 -20.23 8.77
C PRO A 89 -5.77 -20.15 8.05
N THR A 90 -4.71 -19.86 8.80
CA THR A 90 -3.35 -19.86 8.28
C THR A 90 -2.90 -21.32 8.11
N THR A 91 -3.28 -21.98 7.02
CA THR A 91 -2.64 -23.26 6.64
C THR A 91 -1.25 -22.94 6.06
N ARG A 92 -0.35 -22.50 6.94
CA ARG A 92 1.09 -22.58 6.71
C ARG A 92 1.62 -23.56 7.74
N SER A 93 1.55 -24.84 7.41
CA SER A 93 2.40 -25.82 8.04
C SER A 93 3.84 -25.35 7.85
N THR A 94 4.45 -24.90 8.95
CA THR A 94 5.88 -24.76 9.08
C THR A 94 6.52 -26.08 8.63
N THR A 95 7.11 -26.12 7.44
CA THR A 95 8.10 -27.15 7.15
C THR A 95 9.25 -26.90 8.11
N GLN A 96 9.33 -27.68 9.18
CA GLN A 96 10.51 -27.81 10.01
C GLN A 96 11.66 -28.25 9.10
N ARG A 97 12.48 -27.30 8.64
CA ARG A 97 13.82 -27.62 8.16
C ARG A 97 14.68 -27.88 9.39
N HIS A 98 14.59 -29.10 9.92
CA HIS A 98 15.72 -29.67 10.65
C HIS A 98 16.77 -30.04 9.62
N SER A 99 17.82 -29.23 9.52
CA SER A 99 19.12 -29.71 9.07
C SER A 99 20.16 -29.08 9.98
N ASN A 100 20.56 -29.87 10.97
CA ASN A 100 21.79 -29.69 11.73
C ASN A 100 22.92 -29.46 10.72
N ASN A 101 23.65 -28.35 10.84
CA ASN A 101 24.91 -28.20 10.13
C ASN A 101 26.01 -28.18 11.18
N GLU A 102 26.48 -29.38 11.52
CA GLU A 102 27.71 -29.59 12.27
C GLU A 102 28.90 -29.08 11.45
N GLY A 103 29.84 -28.44 12.13
CA GLY A 103 31.01 -27.82 11.54
C GLY A 103 31.87 -28.79 10.74
N LYS A 104 32.27 -28.36 9.55
CA LYS A 104 33.53 -28.78 8.95
C LYS A 104 34.35 -27.56 8.59
N GLU A 105 35.15 -27.16 9.56
CA GLU A 105 36.37 -26.39 9.36
C GLU A 105 37.28 -27.14 8.40
N THR A 106 37.51 -26.59 7.21
CA THR A 106 38.68 -26.94 6.39
C THR A 106 39.31 -25.65 5.91
N GLY A 107 40.41 -25.28 6.57
CA GLY A 107 41.23 -24.15 6.16
C GLY A 107 41.83 -24.38 4.77
N ARG A 108 41.77 -23.36 3.92
CA ARG A 108 42.78 -23.14 2.88
C ARG A 108 43.26 -21.70 2.95
N ARG A 109 44.56 -21.61 3.20
CA ARG A 109 45.39 -20.46 3.49
C ARG A 109 45.99 -19.94 2.19
N ARG A 110 45.72 -18.66 1.87
CA ARG A 110 46.51 -17.70 1.04
C ARG A 110 46.66 -18.07 -0.46
N GLN A 111 46.81 -17.16 -1.41
CA GLN A 111 47.70 -15.98 -1.43
C GLN A 111 47.16 -14.86 -2.33
N ASP A 112 47.52 -13.64 -1.93
CA ASP A 112 47.44 -12.39 -2.67
C ASP A 112 48.26 -12.47 -3.97
N THR A 113 47.69 -12.02 -5.09
CA THR A 113 48.50 -11.65 -6.27
C THR A 113 48.59 -10.13 -6.35
N ARG A 114 49.78 -9.64 -5.98
CA ARG A 114 50.30 -8.30 -6.32
C ARG A 114 50.12 -8.05 -7.82
N SER A 115 49.35 -7.02 -8.19
CA SER A 115 49.42 -6.45 -9.53
C SER A 115 50.65 -5.56 -9.62
N THR A 116 51.58 -5.95 -10.49
CA THR A 116 52.87 -5.31 -10.73
C THR A 116 52.73 -4.05 -11.56
N ARG A 117 53.42 -3.01 -11.07
CA ARG A 117 53.76 -1.74 -11.71
C ARG A 117 54.52 -1.96 -13.02
N ALA A 118 54.03 -1.39 -14.12
CA ALA A 118 54.80 -1.19 -15.35
C ALA A 118 55.31 0.26 -15.41
N THR A 119 56.62 0.41 -15.54
CA THR A 119 57.33 1.66 -15.85
C THR A 119 57.68 1.72 -17.34
N LEU A 120 58.12 2.91 -17.78
CA LEU A 120 58.64 3.36 -19.09
C LEU A 120 57.62 4.30 -19.76
N GLY A 121 57.81 5.62 -19.92
CA GLY A 121 59.04 6.42 -20.01
C GLY A 121 59.08 7.05 -21.40
N ALA A 122 58.71 8.33 -21.52
CA ALA A 122 59.05 9.17 -22.68
C ALA A 122 58.94 10.66 -22.28
N SER A 123 60.10 11.29 -22.18
CA SER A 123 60.39 12.73 -22.29
C SER A 123 59.84 13.34 -23.57
N THR A 124 59.40 14.61 -23.55
CA THR A 124 60.07 15.74 -24.25
C THR A 124 59.57 17.09 -23.70
N SER A 125 60.51 18.00 -23.49
CA SER A 125 60.39 19.43 -23.23
C SER A 125 60.28 20.24 -24.53
N ASP A 126 59.47 21.30 -24.56
CA ASP A 126 59.56 22.56 -25.34
C ASP A 126 58.13 23.14 -25.48
N SER A 127 57.80 24.43 -25.38
CA SER A 127 58.52 25.69 -25.17
C SER A 127 57.53 26.67 -24.51
#